data_AF-A0A972JQX8-F1
#
_entry.id   AF-A0A972JQX8-F1
#
_cell.length_a   1.000
_cell.length_b   1.000
_cell.length_c   1.000
_cell.angle_alpha   90.00
_cell.angle_beta   90.00
_cell.angle_gamma   90.00
#
_symmetry.space_group_name_H-M   'P 1'
#
loop_
_entity.id
_entity.type
_entity.pdbx_description
1 polymer ?
#
loop_
_entity_poly.entity_id
_entity_poly.type
_entity_poly.pdbx_seq_one_letter_code
_entity_poly.pdbx_strand_id
1 'polypeptide(L)'
;MAEIVGLVGHGMGGSPSERLLHRSGMPISDNTVLRQLKRDVPSAAQPDDVRVLGIDDWSWRRSSHYGTIMVDLEKRSAVDILDDRSVESVKTGLQKRPTIEVVSRDRCGLYAPGCRRRASKDHAAQGWDGSQMAKQVYLYILCQCTICL
;
A
#
# COMPACT_ATOMS: atom_id res chain seq x y z
N MET A 1 5.52 -26.43 3.16
CA MET A 1 5.16 -25.96 1.79
C MET A 1 4.54 -24.56 1.81
N ALA A 2 3.46 -24.31 2.55
CA ALA A 2 2.82 -22.99 2.62
C ALA A 2 3.78 -21.86 3.03
N GLU A 3 4.66 -22.12 4.00
CA GLU A 3 5.67 -21.15 4.48
C GLU A 3 6.67 -20.72 3.40
N ILE A 4 7.25 -21.68 2.65
CA ILE A 4 8.18 -21.39 1.55
C ILE A 4 7.48 -20.57 0.45
N VAL A 5 6.24 -20.95 0.10
CA VAL A 5 5.43 -20.23 -0.89
C VAL A 5 5.14 -18.80 -0.41
N GLY A 6 4.84 -18.62 0.87
CA GLY A 6 4.62 -17.30 1.49
C GLY A 6 5.87 -16.44 1.48
N LEU A 7 7.02 -16.98 1.93
CA LEU A 7 8.30 -16.26 1.95
C LEU A 7 8.73 -15.80 0.55
N VAL A 8 8.71 -16.71 -0.42
CA VAL A 8 9.06 -16.37 -1.81
C VAL A 8 8.02 -15.39 -2.37
N GLY A 9 6.73 -15.64 -2.13
CA GLY A 9 5.63 -14.76 -2.54
C GLY A 9 5.76 -13.33 -2.03
N HIS A 10 6.07 -13.13 -0.75
CA HIS A 10 6.26 -11.80 -0.15
C HIS A 10 7.52 -11.09 -0.68
N GLY A 11 8.56 -11.86 -1.02
CA GLY A 11 9.81 -11.30 -1.55
C GLY A 11 9.72 -10.83 -2.99
N MET A 12 9.00 -11.56 -3.85
CA MET A 12 9.04 -11.32 -5.31
C MET A 12 7.70 -11.35 -6.04
N GLY A 13 6.59 -11.65 -5.38
CA GLY A 13 5.24 -11.65 -5.96
C GLY A 13 4.96 -12.87 -6.85
N GLY A 14 3.76 -12.96 -7.43
CA GLY A 14 3.24 -14.18 -8.08
C GLY A 14 4.16 -14.78 -9.17
N SER A 15 4.25 -14.14 -10.33
CA SER A 15 4.93 -14.74 -11.50
C SER A 15 6.44 -14.94 -11.33
N PRO A 16 7.20 -14.06 -10.66
CA PRO A 16 8.59 -14.35 -10.29
C PRO A 16 8.70 -15.55 -9.33
N SER A 17 7.80 -15.66 -8.36
CA SER A 17 7.76 -16.80 -7.44
C SER A 17 7.47 -18.10 -8.16
N GLU A 18 6.51 -18.14 -9.09
CA GLU A 18 6.21 -19.31 -9.91
C GLU A 18 7.44 -19.81 -10.65
N ARG A 19 8.15 -18.91 -11.36
CA ARG A 19 9.37 -19.29 -12.10
C ARG A 19 10.45 -19.86 -11.18
N LEU A 20 10.62 -19.30 -9.98
CA LEU A 20 11.60 -19.80 -9.03
C LEU A 20 11.18 -21.15 -8.42
N LEU A 21 9.94 -21.26 -7.95
CA LEU A 21 9.41 -22.47 -7.32
C LEU A 21 9.44 -23.65 -8.31
N HIS A 22 9.07 -23.40 -9.58
CA HIS A 22 9.12 -24.41 -10.63
C HIS A 22 10.55 -24.92 -10.90
N ARG A 23 11.56 -24.04 -10.86
CA ARG A 23 12.98 -24.42 -10.98
C ARG A 23 13.49 -25.19 -9.75
N SER A 24 12.86 -24.99 -8.60
CA SER A 24 13.16 -25.69 -7.35
C SER A 24 12.36 -26.98 -7.16
N GLY A 25 11.71 -27.50 -8.22
CA GLY A 25 10.94 -28.75 -8.16
C GLY A 25 9.56 -28.62 -7.50
N MET A 26 9.05 -27.40 -7.31
CA MET A 26 7.76 -27.10 -6.70
C MET A 26 6.82 -26.46 -7.73
N PRO A 27 5.97 -27.23 -8.44
CA PRO A 27 5.12 -26.71 -9.51
C PRO A 27 3.91 -25.94 -8.94
N ILE A 28 4.15 -24.73 -8.45
CA ILE A 28 3.16 -23.83 -7.87
C ILE A 28 2.95 -22.64 -8.81
N SER A 29 1.71 -22.45 -9.30
CA SER A 29 1.35 -21.34 -10.18
C SER A 29 1.31 -19.99 -9.46
N ASP A 30 1.49 -18.91 -10.21
CA ASP A 30 1.37 -17.54 -9.69
C ASP A 30 0.04 -17.30 -8.94
N ASN A 31 -1.07 -17.81 -9.47
CA ASN A 31 -2.39 -17.72 -8.88
C ASN A 31 -2.45 -18.40 -7.52
N THR A 32 -1.74 -19.51 -7.36
CA THR A 32 -1.65 -20.22 -6.07
C THR A 32 -0.82 -19.44 -5.07
N VAL A 33 0.30 -18.86 -5.50
CA VAL A 33 1.11 -17.94 -4.66
C VAL A 33 0.28 -16.75 -4.21
N LEU A 34 -0.37 -16.04 -5.14
CA LEU A 34 -1.19 -14.87 -4.84
C LEU A 34 -2.37 -15.21 -3.93
N ARG A 35 -3.01 -16.37 -4.12
CA ARG A 35 -4.09 -16.83 -3.24
C ARG A 35 -3.59 -17.16 -1.82
N GLN A 36 -2.39 -17.69 -1.67
CA GLN A 36 -1.80 -17.93 -0.35
C GLN A 36 -1.54 -16.61 0.36
N LEU A 37 -0.84 -15.69 -0.31
CA LEU A 37 -0.55 -14.36 0.21
C LEU A 37 -1.84 -13.61 0.63
N LYS A 38 -2.94 -13.74 -0.15
CA LYS A 38 -4.27 -13.18 0.21
C LYS A 38 -4.84 -13.72 1.51
N ARG A 39 -4.68 -15.02 1.75
CA ARG A 39 -5.21 -15.64 2.97
C ARG A 39 -4.44 -15.20 4.21
N ASP A 40 -3.15 -14.93 4.02
CA ASP A 40 -2.25 -14.53 5.10
C ASP A 40 -2.32 -13.03 5.39
N VAL A 41 -3.14 -12.29 4.64
CA VAL A 41 -3.47 -10.90 4.95
C VAL A 41 -4.46 -10.88 6.12
N PRO A 42 -4.09 -10.26 7.26
CA PRO A 42 -5.05 -9.96 8.31
C PRO A 42 -6.16 -9.08 7.74
N SER A 43 -7.42 -9.40 8.05
CA SER A 43 -8.53 -8.48 7.77
C SER A 43 -8.13 -7.10 8.29
N ALA A 44 -8.05 -6.11 7.41
CA ALA A 44 -7.49 -4.81 7.74
C ALA A 44 -8.34 -4.15 8.84
N ALA A 45 -7.94 -4.36 10.09
CA ALA A 45 -8.37 -3.49 11.17
C ALA A 45 -7.87 -2.10 10.80
N GLN A 46 -8.75 -1.10 10.80
CA GLN A 46 -8.29 0.28 10.68
C GLN A 46 -7.35 0.53 11.86
N PRO A 47 -6.04 0.72 11.64
CA PRO A 47 -5.13 0.91 12.75
C PRO A 47 -5.46 2.28 13.34
N ASP A 48 -5.93 2.32 14.58
CA ASP A 48 -6.26 3.57 15.26
C ASP A 48 -5.00 4.37 15.65
N ASP A 49 -3.80 3.78 15.47
CA ASP A 49 -2.51 4.25 15.98
C ASP A 49 -1.49 4.59 14.87
N VAL A 50 -1.95 5.01 13.69
CA VAL A 50 -1.06 5.45 12.61
C VAL A 50 -0.44 6.81 12.93
N ARG A 51 0.89 6.86 13.09
CA ARG A 51 1.63 8.13 13.36
C ARG A 51 2.25 8.75 12.11
N VAL A 52 2.81 7.93 11.22
CA VAL A 52 3.44 8.38 9.97
C VAL A 52 2.67 7.83 8.77
N LEU A 53 1.94 8.71 8.08
CA LEU A 53 1.10 8.34 6.94
C LEU A 53 1.76 8.71 5.61
N GLY A 54 1.78 7.77 4.65
CA GLY A 54 2.09 8.01 3.25
C GLY A 54 0.81 8.11 2.42
N ILE A 55 0.75 9.09 1.51
CA ILE A 55 -0.35 9.27 0.56
C ILE A 55 0.21 9.24 -0.87
N ASP A 56 -0.39 8.41 -1.72
CA ASP A 56 0.00 8.26 -3.12
C ASP A 56 -1.22 8.05 -4.04
N ASP A 57 -1.02 8.23 -5.35
CA ASP A 57 -1.99 7.90 -6.38
C ASP A 57 -2.11 6.37 -6.49
N TRP A 58 -3.34 5.88 -6.53
CA TRP A 58 -3.62 4.47 -6.68
C TRP A 58 -4.41 4.21 -7.96
N SER A 59 -4.14 3.11 -8.68
CA SER A 59 -4.85 2.78 -9.92
C SER A 59 -5.59 1.44 -9.80
N TRP A 60 -6.91 1.44 -9.99
CA TRP A 60 -7.67 0.21 -10.25
C TRP A 60 -7.47 -0.20 -11.70
N ARG A 61 -6.92 -1.41 -11.93
CA ARG A 61 -6.69 -2.06 -13.25
C ARG A 61 -6.22 -1.14 -14.38
N ARG A 62 -4.99 -1.36 -14.88
CA ARG A 62 -4.49 -0.77 -16.15
C ARG A 62 -4.83 0.72 -16.31
N SER A 63 -4.54 1.53 -15.29
CA SER A 63 -4.59 2.99 -15.41
C SER A 63 -5.96 3.57 -15.80
N SER A 64 -7.07 2.82 -15.71
CA SER A 64 -8.39 3.30 -16.16
C SER A 64 -9.11 4.13 -15.11
N HIS A 65 -8.86 3.86 -13.82
CA HIS A 65 -9.48 4.57 -12.72
C HIS A 65 -8.45 4.81 -11.62
N TYR A 66 -8.29 6.08 -11.23
CA TYR A 66 -7.34 6.47 -10.20
C TYR A 66 -8.05 6.94 -8.94
N GLY A 67 -7.59 6.41 -7.83
CA GLY A 67 -7.96 6.79 -6.47
C GLY A 67 -6.74 7.21 -5.66
N THR A 68 -6.87 7.16 -4.33
CA THR A 68 -5.80 7.53 -3.40
C THR A 68 -5.53 6.38 -2.45
N ILE A 69 -4.27 5.99 -2.28
CA ILE A 69 -3.88 5.02 -1.26
C ILE A 69 -3.28 5.73 -0.04
N MET A 70 -3.67 5.28 1.15
CA MET A 70 -3.12 5.69 2.43
C MET A 70 -2.36 4.53 3.06
N VAL A 71 -1.11 4.76 3.44
CA VAL A 71 -0.21 3.73 3.97
C VAL A 71 0.39 4.18 5.29
N ASP A 72 0.39 3.31 6.29
CA ASP A 72 1.20 3.48 7.49
C ASP A 72 2.66 3.18 7.11
N LEU A 73 3.52 4.19 7.16
CA LEU A 73 4.93 4.06 6.76
C LEU A 73 5.78 3.38 7.83
N GLU A 74 5.36 3.40 9.10
CA GLU A 74 6.05 2.70 10.18
C GLU A 74 5.74 1.20 10.11
N LYS A 75 4.47 0.85 9.95
CA LYS A 75 4.00 -0.54 9.90
C LYS A 75 4.05 -1.16 8.51
N ARG A 76 4.29 -0.36 7.48
CA ARG A 76 4.32 -0.75 6.06
C ARG A 76 3.03 -1.45 5.63
N SER A 77 1.89 -0.91 6.07
CA SER A 77 0.56 -1.51 5.85
C SER A 77 -0.41 -0.51 5.24
N ALA A 78 -1.33 -1.00 4.41
CA ALA A 78 -2.44 -0.21 3.92
C ALA A 78 -3.33 0.24 5.09
N VAL A 79 -3.69 1.52 5.10
CA VAL A 79 -4.63 2.11 6.07
C VAL A 79 -5.99 2.31 5.42
N ASP A 80 -6.00 2.76 4.17
CA ASP A 80 -7.20 3.04 3.41
C ASP A 80 -6.91 3.08 1.91
N ILE A 81 -7.92 2.82 1.09
CA ILE A 81 -7.87 3.12 -0.34
C ILE A 81 -9.16 3.81 -0.73
N LEU A 82 -9.03 5.07 -1.14
CA LEU A 82 -10.13 5.91 -1.59
C LEU A 82 -10.35 5.69 -3.08
N ASP A 83 -11.62 5.66 -3.49
CA ASP A 83 -12.05 5.58 -4.89
C ASP A 83 -11.55 6.79 -5.71
N ASP A 84 -11.41 7.96 -5.08
CA ASP A 84 -11.19 9.23 -5.74
C ASP A 84 -9.82 9.86 -5.43
N ARG A 85 -9.45 10.84 -6.26
CA ARG A 85 -8.31 11.74 -6.03
C ARG A 85 -8.81 13.09 -5.54
N SER A 86 -9.30 13.12 -4.31
CA SER A 86 -9.96 14.28 -3.72
C SER A 86 -9.22 14.77 -2.48
N VAL A 87 -8.98 16.08 -2.44
CA VAL A 87 -8.44 16.77 -1.26
C VAL A 87 -9.37 16.62 -0.07
N GLU A 88 -10.68 16.71 -0.31
CA GLU A 88 -11.74 16.61 0.67
C GLU A 88 -11.81 15.21 1.27
N SER A 89 -11.69 14.17 0.44
CA SER A 89 -11.68 12.77 0.87
C SER A 89 -10.45 12.46 1.71
N VAL A 90 -9.28 12.95 1.30
CA VAL A 90 -8.04 12.86 2.10
C VAL A 90 -8.19 13.58 3.45
N LYS A 91 -8.72 14.81 3.45
CA LYS A 91 -8.93 15.57 4.68
C LYS A 91 -9.88 14.87 5.64
N THR A 92 -10.95 14.28 5.13
CA THR A 92 -11.92 13.50 5.94
C THR A 92 -11.24 12.26 6.53
N GLY A 93 -10.45 11.54 5.72
CA GLY A 93 -9.68 10.38 6.18
C GLY A 93 -8.67 10.71 7.27
N LEU A 94 -7.98 11.87 7.13
CA LEU A 94 -7.08 12.38 8.14
C LEU A 94 -7.83 12.79 9.42
N GLN A 95 -8.99 13.43 9.34
CA GLN A 95 -9.77 13.84 10.52
C GLN A 95 -10.21 12.65 11.38
N LYS A 96 -10.54 11.52 10.76
CA LYS A 96 -10.93 10.29 11.46
C LYS A 96 -9.81 9.67 12.31
N ARG A 97 -8.54 10.05 12.09
CA ARG A 97 -7.36 9.40 12.68
C ARG A 97 -6.51 10.39 13.48
N PRO A 98 -6.91 10.77 14.71
CA PRO A 98 -6.25 11.82 15.51
C PRO A 98 -4.74 11.60 15.71
N THR A 99 -4.32 10.33 15.78
CA THR A 99 -2.95 9.87 16.04
C THR A 99 -1.90 10.20 14.96
N ILE A 100 -2.31 10.63 13.76
CA ILE A 100 -1.38 10.97 12.68
C ILE A 100 -0.62 12.26 13.01
N GLU A 101 0.70 12.14 13.13
CA GLU A 101 1.66 13.21 13.42
C GLU A 101 2.34 13.72 12.15
N VAL A 102 2.70 12.81 11.24
CA VAL A 102 3.47 13.10 10.03
C VAL A 102 2.73 12.58 8.80
N VAL A 103 2.69 13.38 7.74
CA VAL A 103 2.15 12.97 6.44
C VAL A 103 3.21 13.17 5.36
N SER A 104 3.65 12.07 4.74
CA SER A 104 4.42 12.04 3.51
C SER A 104 3.48 11.94 2.32
N ARG A 105 3.76 12.69 1.25
CA ARG A 105 2.96 12.67 0.02
C ARG A 105 3.86 12.74 -1.20
N ASP A 106 3.37 12.24 -2.33
CA ASP A 106 4.03 12.51 -3.60
C ASP A 106 4.09 14.03 -3.90
N ARG A 107 5.13 14.43 -4.62
CA ARG A 107 5.46 15.84 -4.91
C ARG A 107 4.36 16.51 -5.74
N CYS A 108 3.57 15.75 -6.49
CA CYS A 108 2.40 16.27 -7.19
C CYS A 108 1.49 17.03 -6.21
N GLY A 109 1.24 18.32 -6.49
CA GLY A 109 0.65 19.26 -5.54
C GLY A 109 -0.78 18.96 -5.10
N LEU A 110 -1.42 17.94 -5.67
CA LEU A 110 -2.84 17.60 -5.48
C LEU A 110 -3.20 17.42 -4.00
N TYR A 111 -2.40 16.70 -3.23
CA TYR A 111 -2.70 16.42 -1.81
C TYR A 111 -2.21 17.49 -0.83
N ALA A 112 -1.44 18.48 -1.29
CA ALA A 112 -0.85 19.52 -0.43
C ALA A 112 -1.90 20.37 0.33
N PRO A 113 -3.04 20.78 -0.28
CA PRO A 113 -4.07 21.53 0.45
C PRO A 113 -4.73 20.72 1.57
N GLY A 114 -4.90 19.39 1.40
CA GLY A 114 -5.57 18.52 2.38
C GLY A 114 -4.74 18.27 3.64
N CYS A 115 -3.41 18.26 3.50
CA CYS A 115 -2.48 18.01 4.61
C CYS A 115 -2.18 19.26 5.45
N ARG A 116 -2.34 20.47 4.88
CA ARG A 116 -1.90 21.75 5.47
C ARG A 116 -2.54 22.12 6.81
N ARG A 117 -3.73 21.61 7.13
CA ARG A 117 -4.39 21.88 8.42
C ARG A 117 -3.94 20.97 9.57
N ARG A 118 -3.23 19.88 9.29
CA ARG A 118 -2.86 18.87 10.29
C ARG A 118 -1.39 18.92 10.70
N ALA A 119 -0.52 19.44 9.83
CA ALA A 119 0.84 19.76 10.19
C ALA A 119 0.84 21.06 11.02
N SER A 120 1.01 20.96 12.34
CA SER A 120 1.68 22.02 13.08
C SER A 120 3.03 22.26 12.40
N LYS A 121 3.48 23.53 12.38
CA LYS A 121 4.47 24.09 11.45
C LYS A 121 5.86 23.41 11.36
N ASP A 122 6.11 22.33 12.08
CA ASP A 122 7.45 21.76 12.27
C ASP A 122 7.70 20.39 11.61
N HIS A 123 6.69 19.67 11.08
CA HIS A 123 6.87 18.27 10.62
C HIS A 123 6.47 17.96 9.16
N ALA A 124 6.37 18.97 8.30
CA ALA A 124 6.28 18.73 6.86
C ALA A 124 7.67 18.26 6.35
N ALA A 125 7.98 16.98 6.51
CA ALA A 125 9.16 16.37 5.90
C ALA A 125 9.03 16.48 4.38
N GLN A 126 9.64 17.53 3.82
CA GLN A 126 9.77 17.72 2.40
C GLN A 126 10.75 16.67 1.87
N GLY A 127 10.26 15.78 1.01
CA GLY A 127 11.09 14.90 0.19
C GLY A 127 11.50 13.61 0.90
N TRP A 128 10.61 12.62 0.90
CA TRP A 128 11.02 11.21 0.95
C TRP A 128 10.97 10.64 -0.47
N ASP A 129 12.07 10.02 -0.91
CA ASP A 129 12.12 9.23 -2.15
C ASP A 129 11.36 7.90 -1.92
N GLY A 130 10.05 7.92 -2.14
CA GLY A 130 9.14 6.80 -1.91
C GLY A 130 9.25 5.65 -2.92
N SER A 131 10.16 5.73 -3.90
CA SER A 131 10.16 4.86 -5.08
C SER A 131 10.52 3.38 -4.80
N GLN A 132 11.13 3.07 -3.66
CA GLN A 132 11.43 1.69 -3.25
C GLN A 132 10.45 1.13 -2.21
N MET A 133 9.97 1.95 -1.26
CA MET A 133 9.09 1.49 -0.17
C MET A 133 7.64 1.27 -0.64
N ALA A 134 7.16 2.12 -1.55
CA ALA A 134 5.84 1.96 -2.15
C ALA A 134 5.73 0.61 -2.88
N LYS A 135 6.80 0.11 -3.50
CA LYS A 135 6.78 -1.16 -4.26
C LYS A 135 6.51 -2.39 -3.40
N GLN A 136 7.06 -2.46 -2.18
CA GLN A 136 6.87 -3.61 -1.30
C GLN A 136 5.45 -3.65 -0.71
N VAL A 137 4.94 -2.47 -0.32
CA VAL A 137 3.55 -2.30 0.13
C VAL A 137 2.56 -2.46 -1.04
N TYR A 138 2.92 -1.99 -2.25
CA TYR A 138 2.17 -2.25 -3.47
C TYR A 138 2.09 -3.74 -3.76
N LEU A 139 3.18 -4.50 -3.62
CA LEU A 139 3.15 -5.95 -3.81
C LEU A 139 2.19 -6.61 -2.81
N TYR A 140 2.16 -6.12 -1.56
CA TYR A 140 1.27 -6.60 -0.49
C TYR A 140 -0.22 -6.26 -0.75
N ILE A 141 -0.51 -5.06 -1.28
CA ILE A 141 -1.87 -4.57 -1.54
C ILE A 141 -2.41 -5.02 -2.89
N LEU A 142 -1.57 -5.05 -3.93
CA LEU A 142 -1.88 -5.73 -5.20
C LEU A 142 -2.15 -7.20 -4.96
N CYS A 143 -1.52 -7.81 -3.95
CA CYS A 143 -1.84 -9.16 -3.59
C CYS A 143 -3.23 -9.27 -2.93
N GLN A 144 -3.81 -8.25 -2.28
CA GLN A 144 -5.19 -8.32 -1.76
C GLN A 144 -6.25 -8.24 -2.87
N CYS A 145 -5.98 -7.47 -3.94
CA CYS A 145 -6.90 -7.33 -5.06
C CYS A 145 -6.65 -8.41 -6.11
N THR A 146 -7.60 -9.34 -6.31
CA THR A 146 -7.63 -10.35 -7.40
C THR A 146 -7.76 -9.78 -8.81
N ILE A 147 -7.22 -8.60 -9.05
CA ILE A 147 -7.72 -7.72 -10.09
C ILE A 147 -6.58 -7.02 -10.86
N CYS A 148 -5.34 -7.53 -10.93
CA CYS A 148 -4.34 -6.99 -11.87
C CYS A 148 -3.67 -8.06 -12.75
N LEU A 149 -4.49 -8.83 -13.49
CA LEU A 149 -4.14 -9.41 -14.80
C LEU A 149 -4.88 -8.61 -15.88
#